data_AF-A0A7T5UFX4-F1
#
_entry.id   AF-A0A7T5UFX4-F1
#
_cell.length_a   1.000
_cell.length_b   1.000
_cell.length_c   1.000
_cell.angle_alpha   90.00
_cell.angle_beta   90.00
_cell.angle_gamma   90.00
#
_symmetry.space_group_name_H-M   'P 1'
#
loop_
_entity.id
_entity.type
_entity.pdbx_description
1 polymer ?
#
loop_
_entity_poly.entity_id
_entity_poly.type
_entity_poly.pdbx_seq_one_letter_code
_entity_poly.pdbx_strand_id
1 'polypeptide(L)'
;MARTWTSAQRAAAAERIHASKPWEKSTGPQTWSGKNIVKMNALKHGQRSAAVLAERRAAVQYLRRQKEFLKQVRLLLRLQRQIKKTSKPANKLITGKDLLTPAIRLILPLPFPLGRESIQQTGQYNEWPPAATG
;
A
#
# COMPACT_ATOMS: atom_id res chain seq x y z
N MET A 1 -24.08 -3.00 -3.42
CA MET A 1 -24.45 -3.75 -2.19
C MET A 1 -24.24 -5.24 -2.46
N ALA A 2 -23.60 -5.97 -1.55
CA ALA A 2 -23.37 -7.41 -1.73
C ALA A 2 -24.64 -8.20 -1.40
N ARG A 3 -25.04 -9.16 -2.25
CA ARG A 3 -26.21 -10.00 -2.03
C ARG A 3 -26.05 -10.83 -0.75
N THR A 4 -26.99 -10.70 0.18
CA THR A 4 -27.02 -11.50 1.42
C THR A 4 -27.76 -12.81 1.16
N TRP A 5 -27.10 -13.94 1.39
CA TRP A 5 -27.69 -15.26 1.17
C TRP A 5 -28.56 -15.70 2.34
N THR A 6 -29.78 -16.17 2.05
CA THR A 6 -30.63 -16.82 3.07
C THR A 6 -30.07 -18.19 3.46
N SER A 7 -30.50 -18.73 4.60
CA SER A 7 -30.10 -20.07 5.06
C SER A 7 -30.49 -21.16 4.06
N ALA A 8 -31.72 -21.11 3.54
CA ALA A 8 -32.22 -22.04 2.53
C ALA A 8 -31.41 -21.98 1.23
N GLN A 9 -31.04 -20.78 0.78
CA GLN A 9 -30.18 -20.62 -0.41
C GLN A 9 -28.80 -21.23 -0.20
N ARG A 10 -28.20 -21.07 1.00
CA ARG A 10 -26.92 -21.71 1.34
C ARG A 10 -27.01 -23.23 1.34
N ALA A 11 -28.08 -23.80 1.90
CA ALA A 11 -28.32 -25.24 1.88
C ALA A 11 -28.46 -25.78 0.45
N ALA A 12 -29.27 -25.13 -0.40
CA ALA A 12 -29.44 -25.53 -1.80
C ALA A 12 -28.16 -25.39 -2.63
N ALA A 13 -27.26 -24.45 -2.29
CA ALA A 13 -25.94 -24.38 -2.91
C ALA A 13 -25.00 -25.48 -2.42
N ALA A 14 -25.03 -25.82 -1.13
CA ALA A 14 -24.26 -26.92 -0.58
C ALA A 14 -24.67 -28.24 -1.25
N GLU A 15 -25.97 -28.53 -1.37
CA GLU A 15 -26.47 -29.74 -2.05
C GLU A 15 -26.00 -29.82 -3.51
N ARG A 16 -26.06 -28.71 -4.27
CA ARG A 16 -25.54 -28.68 -5.65
C ARG A 16 -24.04 -28.96 -5.72
N ILE A 17 -23.26 -28.43 -4.79
CA ILE A 17 -21.81 -28.68 -4.72
C ILE A 17 -21.55 -30.15 -4.36
N HIS A 18 -22.30 -30.72 -3.42
CA HIS A 18 -22.19 -32.13 -3.05
C HIS A 18 -22.62 -33.09 -4.16
N ALA A 19 -23.65 -32.74 -4.94
CA ALA A 19 -24.11 -33.52 -6.07
C ALA A 19 -23.11 -33.47 -7.24
N SER A 20 -22.58 -32.29 -7.55
CA SER A 20 -21.66 -32.10 -8.69
C SER A 20 -20.22 -32.53 -8.41
N LYS A 21 -19.83 -32.67 -7.13
CA LYS A 21 -18.51 -33.09 -6.65
C LYS A 21 -17.35 -32.55 -7.50
N PRO A 22 -17.25 -31.22 -7.69
CA PRO A 22 -16.29 -30.66 -8.63
C PRO A 22 -14.83 -31.02 -8.31
N TRP A 23 -14.52 -31.37 -7.05
CA TRP A 23 -13.20 -31.84 -6.64
C TRP A 23 -12.78 -33.15 -7.30
N GLU A 24 -13.70 -34.04 -7.69
CA GLU A 24 -13.40 -35.28 -8.42
C GLU A 24 -12.88 -34.98 -9.84
N LYS A 25 -13.25 -33.81 -10.40
CA LYS A 25 -12.77 -33.33 -11.70
C LYS A 25 -11.54 -32.41 -11.59
N SER A 26 -10.93 -32.30 -10.40
CA SER A 26 -9.76 -31.46 -10.22
C SER A 26 -8.56 -32.04 -10.98
N THR A 27 -8.08 -31.30 -11.98
CA THR A 27 -6.89 -31.63 -12.78
C THR A 27 -5.58 -31.20 -12.10
N GLY A 28 -5.62 -30.89 -10.81
CA GLY A 28 -4.44 -30.53 -10.03
C GLY A 28 -3.45 -31.69 -9.88
N PRO A 29 -2.17 -31.39 -9.56
CA PRO A 29 -1.15 -32.42 -9.41
C PRO A 29 -1.45 -33.35 -8.22
N GLN A 30 -1.68 -34.63 -8.50
CA GLN A 30 -1.89 -35.67 -7.48
C GLN A 30 -0.57 -36.20 -6.91
N THR A 31 0.50 -36.17 -7.69
CA THR A 31 1.82 -36.69 -7.29
C THR A 31 2.64 -35.67 -6.51
N TRP A 32 3.57 -36.15 -5.68
CA TRP A 32 4.50 -35.29 -4.93
C TRP A 32 5.37 -34.43 -5.85
N SER A 33 5.86 -35.01 -6.95
CA SER A 33 6.61 -34.30 -7.98
C SER A 33 5.78 -33.16 -8.60
N GLY A 34 4.53 -33.43 -8.99
CA GLY A 34 3.64 -32.41 -9.53
C GLY A 34 3.35 -31.27 -8.55
N LYS A 35 3.14 -31.59 -7.27
CA LYS A 35 2.95 -30.59 -6.21
C LYS A 35 4.19 -29.71 -6.03
N ASN A 36 5.38 -30.31 -6.11
CA ASN A 36 6.65 -29.58 -6.04
C ASN A 36 6.91 -28.65 -7.22
N ILE A 37 6.37 -28.96 -8.40
CA ILE A 37 6.43 -28.06 -9.56
C ILE A 37 5.45 -26.91 -9.35
N VAL A 38 4.18 -27.23 -9.03
CA VAL A 38 3.11 -26.21 -8.93
C VAL A 38 3.32 -25.23 -7.76
N LYS A 39 3.98 -25.63 -6.66
CA LYS A 39 4.31 -24.68 -5.57
C LYS A 39 5.16 -23.49 -6.03
N MET A 40 5.96 -23.67 -7.08
CA MET A 40 6.81 -22.63 -7.64
C MET A 40 6.03 -21.63 -8.51
N ASN A 41 4.80 -21.95 -8.93
CA ASN A 41 3.95 -21.02 -9.70
C ASN A 41 3.63 -19.75 -8.90
N ALA A 42 3.58 -19.84 -7.56
CA ALA A 42 3.44 -18.68 -6.69
C ALA A 42 4.62 -17.70 -6.80
N LEU A 43 5.82 -18.17 -7.17
CA LEU A 43 6.98 -17.31 -7.40
C LEU A 43 6.99 -16.70 -8.81
N LYS A 44 6.40 -17.40 -9.80
CA LYS A 44 6.33 -16.96 -11.20
C LYS A 44 5.24 -15.92 -11.44
N HIS A 45 4.03 -16.21 -10.99
CA HIS A 45 2.84 -15.39 -11.25
C HIS A 45 2.20 -14.84 -9.98
N GLY A 46 2.62 -15.32 -8.80
CA GLY A 46 2.15 -14.79 -7.54
C GLY A 46 2.96 -13.57 -7.09
N GLN A 47 2.38 -12.83 -6.14
CA GLN A 47 3.02 -11.68 -5.47
C GLN A 47 4.04 -12.15 -4.40
N ARG A 48 4.73 -13.27 -4.67
CA ARG A 48 5.63 -13.96 -3.72
C ARG A 48 7.07 -14.07 -4.23
N SER A 49 7.38 -13.53 -5.40
CA SER A 49 8.77 -13.42 -5.87
C SER A 49 9.60 -12.56 -4.91
N ALA A 50 10.91 -12.76 -4.90
CA ALA A 50 11.82 -12.03 -4.02
C ALA A 50 11.73 -10.50 -4.24
N ALA A 51 11.66 -10.08 -5.50
CA ALA A 51 11.52 -8.67 -5.89
C ALA A 51 10.23 -8.05 -5.33
N VAL A 52 9.08 -8.70 -5.55
CA VAL A 52 7.79 -8.22 -5.05
C VAL A 52 7.76 -8.17 -3.51
N LEU A 53 8.36 -9.15 -2.84
CA LEU A 53 8.49 -9.11 -1.38
C LEU A 53 9.35 -7.96 -0.90
N ALA A 54 10.46 -7.66 -1.59
CA ALA A 54 11.34 -6.54 -1.26
C ALA A 54 10.60 -5.20 -1.44
N GLU A 55 9.92 -5.00 -2.57
CA GLU A 55 9.09 -3.81 -2.82
C GLU A 55 8.00 -3.66 -1.76
N ARG A 56 7.27 -4.74 -1.45
CA ARG A 56 6.24 -4.73 -0.40
C ARG A 56 6.82 -4.36 0.96
N ARG A 57 7.99 -4.89 1.31
CA ARG A 57 8.68 -4.53 2.57
C ARG A 57 9.07 -3.05 2.58
N ALA A 58 9.62 -2.54 1.49
CA ALA A 58 9.99 -1.13 1.36
C ALA A 58 8.77 -0.22 1.51
N ALA A 59 7.67 -0.53 0.83
CA ALA A 59 6.41 0.22 0.93
C ALA A 59 5.86 0.23 2.37
N VAL A 60 5.85 -0.93 3.05
CA VAL A 60 5.40 -1.02 4.45
C VAL A 60 6.28 -0.18 5.38
N GLN A 61 7.60 -0.21 5.21
CA GLN A 61 8.52 0.60 6.02
C GLN A 61 8.32 2.09 5.79
N TYR A 62 8.10 2.50 4.54
CA TYR A 62 7.78 3.88 4.19
C TYR A 62 6.49 4.36 4.86
N LEU A 63 5.40 3.59 4.77
CA LEU A 63 4.12 3.92 5.40
C LEU A 63 4.21 3.99 6.93
N ARG A 64 5.01 3.10 7.55
CA ARG A 64 5.29 3.17 9.00
C ARG A 64 5.99 4.46 9.37
N ARG A 65 6.99 4.89 8.60
CA ARG A 65 7.72 6.13 8.84
C ARG A 65 6.82 7.36 8.69
N GLN A 66 5.97 7.39 7.67
CA GLN A 66 4.98 8.45 7.49
C GLN A 66 4.01 8.54 8.69
N LYS A 67 3.52 7.39 9.17
CA LYS A 67 2.66 7.34 10.36
C LYS A 67 3.34 7.93 11.59
N GLU A 68 4.59 7.58 11.85
CA GLU A 68 5.33 8.13 13.00
C GLU A 68 5.59 9.64 12.85
N PHE A 69 5.93 10.11 11.65
CA PHE A 69 6.06 11.54 11.37
C PHE A 69 4.76 12.30 11.67
N LEU A 70 3.62 11.80 11.20
CA LEU A 70 2.32 12.43 11.46
C LEU A 70 1.98 12.47 12.96
N LYS A 71 2.37 11.44 13.74
CA LYS A 71 2.21 11.47 15.20
C LYS A 71 3.06 12.58 15.83
N GLN A 72 4.32 12.72 15.41
CA GLN A 72 5.21 13.77 15.91
C GLN A 72 4.67 15.17 15.59
N VAL A 73 4.22 15.40 14.34
CA VAL A 73 3.61 16.68 13.95
C VAL A 73 2.37 16.99 14.79
N ARG A 74 1.49 16.01 15.03
CA ARG A 74 0.32 16.20 15.90
C ARG A 74 0.71 16.57 17.33
N LEU A 75 1.75 15.93 17.87
CA LEU A 75 2.26 16.23 19.22
C LEU A 75 2.78 17.67 19.29
N LEU A 76 3.60 18.08 18.32
CA LEU A 76 4.14 19.44 18.26
C LEU A 76 3.04 20.49 18.15
N LEU A 77 2.04 20.26 17.29
CA LEU A 77 0.89 21.16 17.17
C LEU A 77 0.09 21.25 18.49
N ARG A 78 -0.03 20.15 19.23
CA ARG A 78 -0.68 20.13 20.55
C ARG A 78 0.10 20.97 21.56
N LEU A 79 1.42 20.79 21.64
CA LEU A 79 2.29 21.56 22.53
C LEU A 79 2.27 23.05 22.18
N GLN A 80 2.35 23.38 20.88
CA GLN A 80 2.28 24.76 20.42
C GLN A 80 0.96 25.45 20.85
N ARG A 81 -0.17 24.74 20.76
CA ARG A 81 -1.46 25.26 21.24
C ARG A 81 -1.47 25.47 22.75
N GLN A 82 -0.87 24.57 23.52
CA GLN A 82 -0.78 24.71 24.98
C GLN A 82 0.06 25.94 25.35
N ILE A 83 1.23 26.11 24.73
CA ILE A 83 2.11 27.28 24.94
C ILE A 83 1.36 28.59 24.62
N LYS A 84 0.64 28.65 23.50
CA LYS A 84 -0.16 29.83 23.14
C LYS A 84 -1.30 30.11 24.12
N LYS A 85 -1.88 29.07 24.74
CA LYS A 85 -2.93 29.22 25.75
C LYS A 85 -2.35 29.73 27.07
N THR A 86 -1.18 29.25 27.48
CA THR A 86 -0.49 29.71 28.69
C THR A 86 0.12 31.11 28.53
N SER A 87 0.31 31.58 27.30
CA SER A 87 0.94 32.88 27.00
C SER A 87 -0.02 34.08 26.86
N LYS A 88 -1.28 34.03 27.33
CA LYS A 88 -2.16 35.22 27.36
C LYS A 88 -1.87 36.06 28.62
N PRO A 89 -1.72 37.39 28.53
CA PRO A 89 -0.59 38.08 29.17
C PRO A 89 -0.92 38.66 30.55
N ALA A 90 -0.06 38.37 31.53
CA ALA A 90 0.14 39.22 32.69
C ALA A 90 1.36 40.13 32.46
N ASN A 91 1.25 41.03 31.47
CA ASN A 91 1.86 42.36 31.45
C ASN A 91 1.76 42.96 30.04
N LYS A 92 1.02 44.08 29.94
CA LYS A 92 1.38 45.15 28.99
C LYS A 92 2.77 45.64 29.39
N LEU A 93 3.54 46.10 28.41
CA LEU A 93 4.95 46.53 28.45
C LEU A 93 5.93 45.38 28.21
N ILE A 94 6.28 45.14 26.95
CA ILE A 94 7.65 45.33 26.43
C ILE A 94 7.52 45.58 24.91
N THR A 95 7.91 46.78 24.54
CA THR A 95 8.15 47.27 23.19
C THR A 95 9.25 46.49 22.47
N GLY A 96 9.01 46.19 21.20
CA GLY A 96 10.03 45.99 20.16
C GLY A 96 10.89 44.75 20.27
N LYS A 97 10.36 43.58 19.88
CA LYS A 97 11.10 42.38 19.41
C LYS A 97 10.12 41.26 19.06
N ASP A 98 9.51 41.38 17.89
CA ASP A 98 8.77 40.34 17.15
C ASP A 98 9.68 39.15 16.71
N LEU A 99 10.65 38.75 17.53
CA LEU A 99 11.77 37.87 17.15
C LEU A 99 11.56 36.38 17.46
N LEU A 100 10.32 35.86 17.43
CA LEU A 100 10.08 34.42 17.58
C LEU A 100 9.35 33.78 16.40
N THR A 101 9.53 34.34 15.20
CA THR A 101 9.04 33.73 13.94
C THR A 101 10.15 33.35 12.94
N PRO A 102 11.20 32.59 13.35
CA PRO A 102 11.87 31.74 12.36
C PRO A 102 12.13 30.29 12.77
N ALA A 103 11.90 29.88 14.03
CA ALA A 103 12.32 28.55 14.50
C ALA A 103 11.52 27.36 13.90
N ILE A 104 10.35 27.61 13.29
CA ILE A 104 9.52 26.54 12.69
C ILE A 104 9.89 26.28 11.22
N ARG A 105 10.70 27.12 10.57
CA ARG A 105 11.11 26.90 9.17
C ARG A 105 12.32 25.97 8.99
N LEU A 106 13.05 25.65 10.06
CA LEU A 106 14.38 25.01 9.97
C LEU A 106 14.43 23.52 10.33
N ILE A 107 13.29 22.89 10.65
CA ILE A 107 13.23 21.45 10.99
C ILE A 107 12.11 20.77 10.20
N LEU A 108 12.21 20.82 8.88
CA LEU A 108 11.52 19.88 7.99
C LEU A 108 12.55 19.39 6.98
N PRO A 109 13.08 18.17 7.10
CA PRO A 109 13.72 17.54 5.96
C PRO A 109 12.58 17.25 4.96
N LEU A 110 12.42 18.13 3.98
CA LEU A 110 11.71 17.83 2.74
C LEU A 110 12.33 16.54 2.17
N PRO A 111 11.57 15.45 1.96
CA PRO A 111 12.11 14.36 1.17
C PRO A 111 12.27 14.84 -0.28
N PHE A 112 13.51 14.64 -0.73
CA PHE A 112 14.13 14.87 -2.04
C PHE A 112 13.34 14.25 -3.23
N PRO A 113 13.75 14.51 -4.48
CA PRO A 113 12.93 14.85 -5.61
C PRO A 113 12.24 13.60 -6.21
N LEU A 114 11.05 13.81 -6.79
CA LEU A 114 10.59 12.91 -7.83
C LEU A 114 11.54 13.10 -9.01
N GLY A 115 12.47 12.15 -9.19
CA GLY A 115 13.33 12.06 -10.36
C GLY A 115 12.44 12.10 -11.60
N ARG A 116 12.48 13.24 -12.30
CA ARG A 116 11.77 13.47 -13.55
C ARG A 116 12.67 13.18 -14.74
N GLU A 117 13.59 12.22 -14.62
CA GLU A 117 14.51 11.87 -15.70
C GLU A 117 14.79 10.35 -15.67
N SER A 118 13.97 9.59 -16.39
CA SER A 118 14.30 8.29 -17.00
C SER A 118 13.12 7.69 -17.79
N ILE A 119 12.38 8.53 -18.51
CA ILE A 119 11.51 8.06 -19.60
C ILE A 119 12.08 8.65 -20.90
N GLN A 120 13.30 8.26 -21.23
CA GLN A 120 13.77 8.25 -22.60
C GLN A 120 14.38 6.87 -22.84
N GLN A 121 13.93 6.24 -23.93
CA GLN A 121 14.44 5.01 -24.53
C GLN A 121 14.05 3.68 -23.85
N THR A 122 12.94 3.09 -24.32
CA THR A 122 12.94 1.92 -25.22
C THR A 122 11.53 1.37 -25.32
N GLY A 123 10.72 2.00 -26.17
CA GLY A 123 9.40 1.51 -26.55
C GLY A 123 9.32 1.29 -28.05
N GLN A 124 10.30 0.58 -28.62
CA GLN A 124 10.04 -0.18 -29.85
C GLN A 124 9.05 -1.28 -29.45
N TYR A 125 7.75 -1.00 -29.60
CA TYR A 125 6.78 -2.07 -29.70
C TYR A 125 7.03 -2.76 -31.03
N ASN A 126 7.84 -3.82 -31.00
CA ASN A 126 7.92 -4.76 -32.10
C ASN A 126 6.52 -5.34 -32.32
N GLU A 127 6.03 -5.13 -33.53
CA GLU A 127 4.81 -5.64 -34.11
C GLU A 127 4.75 -7.17 -33.95
N TRP A 128 3.64 -7.68 -33.41
CA TRP A 128 3.35 -9.12 -33.33
C TRP A 128 1.84 -9.36 -33.34
N PRO A 129 1.29 -10.27 -34.18
CA PRO A 129 1.51 -10.55 -35.60
C PRO A 129 0.28 -10.07 -36.45
N PRO A 130 0.35 -10.04 -37.79
CA PRO A 130 -0.83 -9.71 -38.60
C PRO A 130 -1.89 -10.82 -38.52
N ALA A 131 -3.15 -10.41 -38.38
CA ALA A 131 -4.31 -11.28 -38.38
C ALA A 131 -4.37 -12.11 -39.67
N ALA A 132 -4.55 -13.43 -39.50
CA ALA A 132 -4.89 -14.32 -40.59
C ALA A 132 -6.28 -13.95 -41.14
N THR A 133 -6.32 -13.36 -42.33
CA THR A 133 -7.50 -13.34 -43.20
C THR A 133 -7.36 -14.50 -44.19
N GLY A 134 -8.41 -15.33 -44.25
CA GLY A 134 -8.54 -16.43 -45.20
C GLY A 134 -8.91 -16.00 -46.61
#